data_AF-A0A8C4K176-F1
#
_entry.id   AF-A0A8C4K176-F1
#
_cell.length_a   1.000
_cell.length_b   1.000
_cell.length_c   1.000
_cell.angle_alpha   90.00
_cell.angle_beta   90.00
_cell.angle_gamma   90.00
#
_symmetry.space_group_name_H-M   'P 1'
#
loop_
_entity.id
_entity.type
_entity.pdbx_description
1 polymer ?
#
loop_
_entity_poly.entity_id
_entity_poly.type
_entity_poly.pdbx_seq_one_letter_code
_entity_poly.pdbx_strand_id
1 'polypeptide(L)'
;MLVVLGDAYCFEKRYKPGEADKGCILRGKLYPFGEISRTDDCYRCSCSREAISCCALYHTPVSYNKEKCKAVFNQESCDYDVVQKDDPSKKCFVYSRVG
;
A
#
# COMPACT_ATOMS: atom_id res chain seq x y z
N MET A 1 17.62 -19.41 -10.66
CA MET A 1 16.87 -18.25 -11.19
C MET A 1 16.25 -17.54 -10.00
N LEU A 2 16.86 -16.44 -9.54
CA LEU A 2 16.27 -15.59 -8.51
C LEU A 2 15.22 -14.71 -9.18
N VAL A 3 13.95 -15.06 -9.03
CA VAL A 3 12.85 -14.16 -9.36
C VAL A 3 12.74 -13.19 -8.19
N VAL A 4 13.32 -12.00 -8.31
CA VAL A 4 12.99 -10.90 -7.41
C VAL A 4 11.88 -10.12 -8.12
N LEU A 5 10.64 -10.54 -7.92
CA LEU A 5 9.45 -9.82 -8.35
C LEU A 5 8.76 -9.35 -7.07
N GLY A 6 8.97 -8.10 -6.67
CA GLY A 6 8.23 -7.54 -5.56
C GLY A 6 8.85 -6.28 -4.98
N ASP A 7 8.77 -5.17 -5.71
CA ASP A 7 8.96 -3.87 -5.07
C ASP A 7 7.58 -3.39 -4.61
N ALA A 8 7.21 -3.79 -3.40
CA ALA A 8 6.17 -3.14 -2.63
C ALA A 8 6.48 -1.66 -2.64
N TYR A 9 5.47 -0.82 -2.89
CA TYR A 9 5.69 0.62 -2.83
C TYR A 9 6.02 1.00 -1.37
N CYS A 10 7.32 1.08 -1.09
CA CYS A 10 7.89 1.39 0.20
C CYS A 10 8.50 2.80 0.17
N PHE A 11 8.37 3.52 1.28
CA PHE A 11 9.01 4.81 1.49
C PHE A 11 9.54 4.92 2.91
N GLU A 12 10.66 5.63 3.05
CA GLU A 12 11.22 6.00 4.34
C GLU A 12 11.23 7.52 4.46
N LYS A 13 10.76 8.03 5.59
CA LYS A 13 10.92 9.44 5.97
C LYS A 13 11.75 9.49 7.24
N ARG A 14 12.93 10.11 7.16
CA ARG A 14 13.77 10.42 8.32
C ARG A 14 13.32 11.70 8.99
N TYR A 15 13.37 11.72 10.30
CA TYR A 15 12.98 12.85 11.14
C TYR A 15 14.18 13.66 11.58
N LYS A 16 13.98 14.97 11.70
CA LYS A 16 14.93 15.83 12.41
C LYS A 16 14.78 15.63 13.92
N PRO A 17 15.81 15.92 14.73
CA PRO A 17 15.69 15.91 16.19
C PRO A 17 14.50 16.76 16.65
N GLY A 18 13.62 16.20 17.48
CA GLY A 18 12.41 16.86 17.98
C GLY A 18 11.16 16.72 17.09
N GLU A 19 11.27 16.23 15.84
CA GLU A 19 10.11 16.13 14.92
C GLU A 19 9.19 14.95 15.27
N ALA A 20 9.73 13.89 15.86
CA ALA A 20 9.01 12.66 16.19
C ALA A 20 8.90 12.38 17.69
N ASP A 21 9.02 13.38 18.57
CA ASP A 21 9.11 13.15 20.03
C ASP A 21 7.90 12.41 20.65
N LYS A 22 6.72 12.56 20.04
CA LYS A 22 5.46 11.94 20.49
C LYS A 22 5.03 10.74 19.64
N GLY A 23 5.80 10.39 18.60
CA GLY A 23 5.44 9.39 17.60
C GLY A 23 5.60 9.90 16.17
N CYS A 24 5.18 9.09 15.21
CA CYS A 24 5.34 9.38 13.78
C CYS A 24 4.06 10.00 13.20
N ILE A 25 4.20 11.06 12.42
CA ILE A 25 3.07 11.65 11.69
C ILE A 25 3.06 11.11 10.27
N LEU A 26 2.03 10.33 9.94
CA LEU A 26 1.77 9.85 8.59
C LEU A 26 0.44 10.43 8.11
N ARG A 27 0.47 11.19 7.01
CA ARG A 27 -0.72 11.83 6.40
C ARG A 27 -1.61 12.61 7.41
N GLY A 28 -0.97 13.24 8.40
CA GLY A 28 -1.64 14.04 9.43
C GLY A 28 -2.12 13.26 10.67
N LYS A 29 -1.96 11.93 10.70
CA LYS A 29 -2.28 11.08 11.85
C LYS A 29 -1.03 10.72 12.63
N LEU A 30 -1.10 10.82 13.96
CA LEU A 30 -0.02 10.44 14.87
C LEU A 30 -0.10 8.95 15.18
N TYR A 31 0.99 8.23 14.93
CA TYR A 31 1.15 6.82 15.25
C TYR A 31 2.15 6.64 16.39
N PRO A 32 1.92 5.65 17.29
CA PRO A 32 2.88 5.32 18.33
C PRO A 32 4.16 4.74 17.73
N PHE A 33 5.25 4.78 18.51
CA PHE A 33 6.47 4.09 18.15
C PHE A 33 6.28 2.57 18.10
N GLY A 34 7.05 1.91 17.23
CA GLY A 34 7.01 0.47 17.02
C GLY A 34 6.41 0.08 15.67
N GLU A 35 6.03 -1.20 15.55
CA GLU A 35 5.40 -1.72 14.35
C GLU A 35 3.91 -1.36 14.29
N ILE A 36 3.50 -0.92 13.11
CA ILE A 36 2.12 -0.59 12.76
C ILE A 36 1.74 -1.57 11.65
N SER A 37 1.01 -2.63 12.02
CA SER A 37 0.66 -3.72 11.10
C SER A 37 -0.17 -3.24 9.91
N ARG A 38 -1.04 -2.25 10.13
CA ARG A 38 -1.91 -1.68 9.09
C ARG A 38 -2.34 -0.26 9.46
N THR A 39 -2.13 0.65 8.53
CA THR A 39 -2.63 2.03 8.57
C THR A 39 -3.94 2.14 7.78
N ASP A 40 -4.67 3.23 7.98
CA ASP A 40 -5.92 3.54 7.26
C ASP A 40 -5.69 3.66 5.74
N ASP A 41 -4.47 4.04 5.36
CA ASP A 41 -3.98 4.16 3.99
C ASP A 41 -3.41 2.86 3.41
N CYS A 42 -3.60 1.71 4.08
CA CYS A 42 -3.14 0.41 3.61
C CYS A 42 -1.62 0.26 3.53
N TYR A 43 -0.89 0.82 4.49
CA TYR A 43 0.54 0.59 4.68
C TYR A 43 0.82 -0.19 5.95
N ARG A 44 1.81 -1.08 5.90
CA ARG A 44 2.52 -1.55 7.09
C ARG A 44 3.69 -0.62 7.33
N CYS A 45 3.83 -0.12 8.56
CA CYS A 45 4.90 0.82 8.89
C CYS A 45 5.68 0.38 10.12
N SER A 46 6.91 0.85 10.23
CA SER A 46 7.72 0.83 11.42
C SER A 46 8.08 2.26 11.78
N CYS A 47 7.72 2.68 12.99
CA CYS A 47 7.91 4.03 13.49
C CYS A 47 8.99 4.05 14.57
N SER A 48 10.04 4.84 14.36
CA SER A 48 11.08 5.14 15.34
C SER A 48 11.24 6.65 15.54
N ARG A 49 12.07 7.05 16.50
CA ARG A 49 12.43 8.46 16.71
C ARG A 49 13.25 9.04 15.55
N GLU A 50 13.90 8.18 14.78
CA GLU A 50 14.81 8.55 13.70
C GLU A 50 14.11 8.58 12.34
N ALA A 51 13.18 7.66 12.11
CA ALA A 51 12.48 7.53 10.85
C ALA A 51 11.15 6.80 10.99
N ILE A 52 10.27 6.99 10.00
CA ILE A 52 9.19 6.07 9.69
C ILE A 52 9.49 5.39 8.35
N SER A 53 9.40 4.06 8.32
CA SER A 53 9.45 3.28 7.09
C SER A 53 8.10 2.62 6.89
N CYS A 54 7.51 2.75 5.70
CA CYS A 54 6.20 2.25 5.37
C CYS A 54 6.22 1.51 4.03
N CYS A 55 5.51 0.40 3.93
CA CYS A 55 5.34 -0.38 2.70
C CYS A 55 3.86 -0.61 2.44
N ALA A 56 3.43 -0.42 1.19
CA ALA A 56 2.07 -0.68 0.76
C ALA A 56 1.72 -2.15 0.98
N LEU A 57 0.49 -2.40 1.44
CA LEU A 57 -0.08 -3.75 1.58
C LEU A 57 -0.77 -4.23 0.29
N TYR A 58 -1.05 -3.31 -0.63
CA TYR A 58 -1.80 -3.57 -1.85
C TYR A 58 -0.89 -3.92 -3.03
N HIS A 59 -1.39 -4.76 -3.92
CA HIS A 59 -0.69 -5.11 -5.15
C HIS A 59 -1.35 -4.40 -6.33
N THR A 60 -0.59 -3.56 -7.02
CA THR A 60 -1.06 -2.80 -8.18
C THR A 60 -1.15 -3.74 -9.39
N PRO A 61 -2.35 -3.92 -9.99
CA PRO A 61 -2.50 -4.74 -11.18
C PRO A 61 -1.96 -3.97 -12.40
N VAL A 62 -0.92 -4.52 -13.03
CA VAL A 62 -0.26 -3.86 -14.17
C VAL A 62 -0.77 -4.36 -15.51
N SER A 63 -1.26 -5.61 -15.56
CA SER A 63 -1.74 -6.25 -16.78
C SER A 63 -3.10 -6.93 -16.58
N TYR A 64 -4.10 -6.42 -17.30
CA TYR A 64 -5.47 -6.93 -17.40
C TYR A 64 -6.13 -6.33 -18.65
N ASN A 65 -7.32 -6.79 -19.02
CA ASN A 65 -8.07 -6.21 -20.14
C ASN A 65 -8.58 -4.79 -19.79
N LYS A 66 -7.78 -3.76 -20.04
CA LYS A 66 -8.10 -2.35 -19.73
C LYS A 66 -9.26 -1.78 -20.55
N GLU A 67 -9.65 -2.43 -21.65
CA GLU A 67 -10.82 -2.02 -22.45
C GLU A 67 -12.12 -2.39 -21.75
N LYS A 68 -12.23 -3.65 -21.28
CA LYS A 68 -13.45 -4.20 -20.65
C LYS A 68 -13.46 -4.11 -19.12
N CYS A 69 -12.31 -3.88 -18.50
CA CYS A 69 -12.15 -3.94 -17.05
C CYS A 69 -11.53 -2.66 -16.48
N LYS A 70 -11.76 -2.45 -15.19
CA LYS A 70 -11.18 -1.36 -14.39
C LYS A 70 -10.67 -1.92 -13.06
N ALA A 71 -9.58 -1.34 -12.55
CA ALA A 71 -9.11 -1.60 -11.20
C ALA A 71 -9.80 -0.62 -10.23
N VAL A 72 -10.36 -1.15 -9.15
CA VAL A 72 -10.99 -0.40 -8.07
C VAL A 72 -10.27 -0.73 -6.78
N PHE A 73 -9.85 0.29 -6.04
CA PHE A 73 -9.17 0.07 -4.77
C PHE A 73 -10.20 -0.33 -3.71
N ASN A 74 -9.94 -1.45 -3.04
CA ASN A 74 -10.75 -1.95 -1.95
C ASN A 74 -10.02 -1.70 -0.63
N GLN A 75 -10.52 -0.74 0.15
CA GLN A 75 -9.89 -0.33 1.40
C GLN A 75 -10.07 -1.36 2.53
N GLU A 76 -11.11 -2.20 2.46
CA GLU A 76 -11.33 -3.28 3.44
C GLU A 76 -10.32 -4.41 3.26
N SER A 77 -10.03 -4.80 2.02
CA SER A 77 -8.99 -5.80 1.73
C SER A 77 -7.58 -5.21 1.66
N CYS A 78 -7.45 -3.89 1.48
CA CYS A 78 -6.21 -3.22 1.10
C CYS A 78 -5.58 -3.82 -0.16
N ASP A 79 -6.38 -3.96 -1.22
CA ASP A 79 -5.89 -4.42 -2.53
C ASP A 79 -6.79 -3.85 -3.65
N TYR A 80 -6.36 -4.02 -4.90
CA TYR A 80 -7.18 -3.68 -6.07
C TYR A 80 -8.04 -4.85 -6.52
N ASP A 81 -9.34 -4.62 -6.62
CA ASP A 81 -10.27 -5.49 -7.32
C ASP A 81 -10.34 -5.07 -8.79
N VAL A 82 -10.00 -5.98 -9.70
CA VAL A 82 -10.17 -5.74 -11.14
C VAL A 82 -11.51 -6.33 -11.55
N VAL A 83 -12.43 -5.46 -11.97
CA VAL A 83 -13.84 -5.82 -12.28
C VAL A 83 -14.23 -5.33 -13.67
N GLN A 84 -15.30 -5.90 -14.23
CA GLN A 84 -15.81 -5.44 -15.52
C GLN A 84 -16.34 -4.00 -15.40
N LYS A 85 -16.20 -3.23 -16.49
CA LYS A 85 -16.72 -1.87 -16.54
C LYS A 85 -18.25 -1.85 -16.55
N ASP A 86 -18.85 -2.78 -17.30
CA ASP A 86 -20.30 -2.88 -17.47
C ASP A 86 -20.99 -3.51 -16.25
N ASP A 87 -20.29 -4.39 -15.53
CA ASP A 87 -20.80 -5.12 -14.37
C ASP A 87 -19.72 -5.24 -13.28
N PRO A 88 -19.67 -4.28 -12.34
CA PRO A 88 -18.69 -4.27 -11.26
C PRO A 88 -18.76 -5.48 -10.31
N SER A 89 -19.83 -6.26 -10.33
CA SER A 89 -19.95 -7.49 -9.52
C SER A 89 -19.14 -8.65 -10.11
N LYS A 90 -18.71 -8.56 -11.38
CA LYS A 90 -17.89 -9.58 -12.04
C LYS A 90 -16.41 -9.22 -12.02
N LYS A 91 -15.60 -10.11 -11.45
CA LYS A 91 -14.14 -9.99 -11.48
C LYS A 91 -13.58 -10.28 -12.88
N CYS A 92 -12.54 -9.55 -13.24
CA CYS A 92 -11.75 -9.78 -14.43
C CYS A 92 -10.47 -10.55 -14.09
N PHE A 93 -9.97 -11.28 -15.09
CA PHE A 93 -8.68 -11.94 -14.98
C PHE A 93 -7.54 -10.91 -14.98
N VAL A 94 -6.59 -11.10 -14.06
CA VAL A 94 -5.39 -10.27 -13.92
C VAL A 94 -4.18 -11.11 -14.30
N TYR A 95 -3.45 -10.69 -15.32
CA TYR A 95 -2.29 -11.42 -15.82
C TYR A 95 -1.05 -11.17 -14.97
N SER A 96 -0.91 -9.96 -14.40
CA SER A 96 0.27 -9.61 -13.60
C SER A 96 -0.02 -8.50 -12.61
N ARG A 97 0.62 -8.56 -11.45
CA ARG A 97 0.57 -7.56 -10.37
C ARG A 97 2.00 -7.22 -9.93
N VAL A 98 2.17 -6.01 -9.40
CA VAL A 98 3.39 -5.55 -8.72
C VAL A 98 3.02 -5.08 -7.33
N GLY A 99 3.88 -5.32 -6.37
CA GLY A 99 3.69 -4.94 -4.97
C GLY A 99 4.77 -5.56 -4.14
#